data_AF-A0A2N9JEQ1-F1
#
_entry.id   AF-A0A2N9JEQ1-F1
#
_cell.length_a   1.000
_cell.length_b   1.000
_cell.length_c   1.000
_cell.angle_alpha   90.00
_cell.angle_beta   90.00
_cell.angle_gamma   90.00
#
_symmetry.space_group_name_H-M   'P 1'
#
loop_
_entity.id
_entity.type
_entity.pdbx_description
1 polymer ?
#
loop_
_entity_poly.entity_id
_entity_poly.type
_entity_poly.pdbx_seq_one_letter_code
_entity_poly.pdbx_strand_id
1 'polypeptide(L)'
;MMLQQGRRSDPYPHTWEIPVGIAAATVLLAVLGVQVGRGLANWSAGRGWTWPTGKSLFSSLPGVLAGNAGAGLTSSGEWASPTLLTVWLVIVELLIAAALVAAITWGMRRWGPQRMKGMASAEQAETTLGLTRLRKVRRIIRPDLYGPGHTPTHQHGGHDGYHPTA
;
A
#
# COMPACT_ATOMS: atom_id res chain seq x y z
N MET A 1 45.75 12.08 4.56
CA MET A 1 45.17 11.11 3.59
C MET A 1 43.82 10.66 4.12
N MET A 2 42.72 11.27 3.65
CA MET A 2 41.36 10.84 4.00
C MET A 2 40.88 9.81 2.98
N LEU A 3 40.59 8.60 3.45
CA LEU A 3 40.09 7.47 2.67
C LEU A 3 38.70 7.78 2.10
N GLN A 4 38.62 7.97 0.77
CA GLN A 4 37.37 7.99 -0.01
C GLN A 4 36.73 6.58 -0.09
N GLN A 5 36.62 5.86 1.03
CA GLN A 5 36.00 4.53 1.07
C GLN A 5 34.46 4.55 1.02
N GLY A 6 33.82 5.70 1.24
CA GLY A 6 32.35 5.84 1.26
C GLY A 6 31.65 5.93 -0.10
N ARG A 7 32.36 5.81 -1.23
CA ARG A 7 31.81 6.07 -2.59
C ARG A 7 31.64 4.84 -3.49
N ARG A 8 32.03 3.65 -3.02
CA ARG A 8 31.91 2.37 -3.76
C ARG A 8 31.17 1.31 -2.95
N SER A 9 30.04 1.68 -2.36
CA SER A 9 29.05 0.67 -2.04
C SER A 9 28.22 0.50 -3.31
N ASP A 10 28.57 -0.49 -4.12
CA ASP A 10 27.67 -0.92 -5.19
C ASP A 10 26.42 -1.48 -4.50
N PRO A 11 25.24 -0.84 -4.65
CA PRO A 11 24.03 -1.40 -4.09
C PRO A 11 23.79 -2.74 -4.78
N TYR A 12 23.68 -3.80 -3.99
CA TYR A 12 23.32 -5.11 -4.52
C TYR A 12 21.99 -4.98 -5.28
N PRO A 13 21.93 -5.35 -6.57
CA PRO A 13 20.73 -5.14 -7.37
C PRO A 13 19.67 -6.16 -6.98
N HIS A 14 18.88 -5.85 -5.94
CA HIS A 14 17.72 -6.61 -5.50
C HIS A 14 16.55 -6.48 -6.49
N THR A 15 16.79 -6.68 -7.80
CA THR A 15 15.78 -6.46 -8.84
C THR A 15 14.65 -7.48 -8.76
N TRP A 16 14.95 -8.74 -8.39
CA TRP A 16 13.96 -9.84 -8.37
C TRP A 16 13.71 -10.45 -6.99
N GLU A 17 14.64 -10.32 -6.05
CA GLU A 17 14.53 -10.97 -4.73
C GLU A 17 13.35 -10.41 -3.91
N ILE A 18 13.12 -9.10 -3.98
CA ILE A 18 12.01 -8.43 -3.27
C ILE A 18 10.65 -8.89 -3.82
N PRO A 19 10.35 -8.79 -5.13
CA PRO A 19 9.06 -9.25 -5.65
C PRO A 19 8.85 -10.75 -5.43
N VAL A 20 9.89 -11.57 -5.54
CA VAL A 20 9.80 -13.02 -5.23
C VAL A 20 9.51 -13.26 -3.76
N GLY A 21 10.19 -12.54 -2.85
CA GLY A 21 9.95 -12.64 -1.41
C GLY A 21 8.51 -12.23 -1.04
N ILE A 22 7.99 -11.16 -1.65
CA ILE A 22 6.60 -10.73 -1.47
C ILE A 22 5.65 -11.82 -1.98
N ALA A 23 5.85 -12.32 -3.20
CA ALA A 23 5.02 -13.37 -3.77
C ALA A 23 5.02 -14.64 -2.90
N ALA A 24 6.20 -15.09 -2.46
CA ALA A 24 6.34 -16.24 -1.58
C ALA A 24 5.62 -16.03 -0.23
N ALA A 25 5.76 -14.84 0.37
CA ALA A 25 5.07 -14.50 1.61
C ALA A 25 3.54 -14.46 1.43
N THR A 26 3.04 -13.91 0.31
CA THR A 26 1.61 -13.89 -0.01
C THR A 26 1.07 -15.30 -0.21
N VAL A 27 1.76 -16.16 -0.95
CA VAL A 27 1.37 -17.57 -1.13
C VAL A 27 1.37 -18.30 0.20
N LEU A 28 2.39 -18.12 1.03
CA LEU A 28 2.44 -18.75 2.35
C LEU A 28 1.28 -18.27 3.24
N LEU A 29 0.96 -16.98 3.23
CA LEU A 29 -0.17 -16.44 3.97
C LEU A 29 -1.50 -17.01 3.50
N ALA A 30 -1.71 -17.17 2.19
CA ALA A 30 -2.91 -17.81 1.65
C ALA A 30 -2.98 -19.29 2.07
N VAL A 31 -1.87 -20.03 2.02
CA VAL A 31 -1.82 -21.42 2.51
C VAL A 31 -2.20 -21.50 3.98
N LEU A 32 -1.66 -20.60 4.82
CA LEU A 32 -2.02 -20.54 6.24
C LEU A 32 -3.49 -20.11 6.44
N GLY A 33 -3.98 -19.18 5.62
CA GLY A 33 -5.36 -18.71 5.59
C GLY A 33 -6.35 -19.84 5.34
N VAL A 34 -6.08 -20.68 4.34
CA VAL A 34 -6.87 -21.90 4.07
C VAL A 34 -6.94 -22.81 5.30
N GLN A 35 -5.83 -23.00 6.01
CA GLN A 35 -5.80 -23.88 7.18
C GLN A 35 -6.51 -23.26 8.39
N VAL A 36 -6.41 -21.95 8.59
CA VAL A 36 -7.17 -21.20 9.59
C VAL A 36 -8.67 -21.25 9.29
N GLY A 37 -9.08 -21.00 8.04
CA GLY A 37 -10.46 -21.09 7.60
C GLY A 37 -11.05 -22.48 7.81
N ARG A 38 -10.30 -23.53 7.48
CA ARG A 38 -10.68 -24.92 7.80
C ARG A 38 -10.82 -25.16 9.30
N GLY A 39 -9.87 -24.66 10.10
CA GLY A 39 -9.92 -24.75 11.56
C GLY A 39 -11.17 -24.10 12.15
N LEU A 40 -11.52 -22.90 11.67
CA LEU A 40 -12.72 -22.16 12.06
C LEU A 40 -14.01 -22.85 11.59
N ALA A 41 -14.01 -23.41 10.38
CA ALA A 41 -15.14 -24.19 9.88
C ALA A 41 -15.43 -25.39 10.79
N ASN A 42 -14.40 -26.21 11.08
CA ASN A 42 -14.54 -27.36 11.97
C ASN A 42 -14.91 -26.96 13.41
N TRP A 43 -14.38 -25.84 13.91
CA TRP A 43 -14.76 -25.31 15.22
C TRP A 43 -16.23 -24.88 15.26
N SER A 44 -16.70 -24.16 14.24
CA SER A 44 -18.10 -23.72 14.12
C SER A 44 -19.09 -24.87 13.89
N ALA A 45 -18.62 -25.99 13.31
CA ALA A 45 -19.39 -27.23 13.17
C ALA A 45 -19.42 -28.08 14.46
N GLY A 46 -18.85 -27.59 15.57
CA GLY A 46 -18.87 -28.29 16.87
C GLY A 46 -17.77 -29.35 17.04
N ARG A 47 -16.87 -29.53 16.07
CA ARG A 47 -15.78 -30.52 16.16
C ARG A 47 -14.58 -30.05 16.98
N GLY A 48 -14.47 -28.74 17.20
CA GLY A 48 -13.33 -28.13 17.89
C GLY A 48 -12.26 -27.60 16.92
N TRP A 49 -11.23 -26.97 17.49
CA TRP A 49 -10.12 -26.43 16.72
C TRP A 49 -9.29 -27.56 16.09
N THR A 50 -8.97 -27.41 14.80
CA THR A 50 -8.18 -28.39 14.05
C THR A 50 -7.01 -27.71 13.34
N TRP A 51 -5.83 -28.32 13.39
CA TRP A 51 -4.63 -27.83 12.72
C TRP A 51 -3.90 -29.01 12.06
N PRO A 52 -3.42 -28.88 10.80
CA PRO A 52 -2.72 -29.97 10.14
C PRO A 52 -1.33 -30.16 10.73
N THR A 53 -0.79 -31.36 10.57
CA THR A 53 0.66 -31.58 10.79
C THR A 53 1.47 -30.85 9.72
N GLY A 54 2.72 -30.49 10.00
CA GLY A 54 3.57 -29.76 9.04
C GLY A 54 3.70 -30.46 7.68
N LYS A 55 3.68 -31.80 7.66
CA LYS A 55 3.73 -32.61 6.42
C LYS A 55 2.43 -32.50 5.61
N SER A 56 1.27 -32.37 6.27
CA SER A 56 -0.02 -32.28 5.59
C SER A 56 -0.45 -30.86 5.25
N LEU A 57 0.33 -29.84 5.65
CA LEU A 57 0.00 -28.44 5.48
C LEU A 57 -0.17 -28.03 4.01
N PHE A 58 0.68 -28.56 3.12
CA PHE A 58 0.58 -28.31 1.67
C PHE A 58 -0.18 -29.43 0.94
N SER A 59 0.03 -30.68 1.34
CA SER A 59 -0.58 -31.82 0.64
C SER A 59 -2.09 -31.90 0.84
N SER A 60 -2.64 -31.30 1.91
CA SER A 60 -4.08 -31.26 2.12
C SER A 60 -4.81 -30.22 1.29
N LEU A 61 -4.09 -29.23 0.73
CA LEU A 61 -4.71 -28.06 0.08
C LEU A 61 -5.69 -28.43 -1.03
N PRO A 62 -5.37 -29.34 -1.98
CA PRO A 62 -6.31 -29.71 -3.03
C PRO A 62 -7.61 -30.29 -2.46
N GLY A 63 -7.51 -31.11 -1.40
CA GLY A 63 -8.68 -31.70 -0.74
C GLY A 63 -9.54 -30.66 -0.02
N VAL A 64 -8.91 -29.73 0.70
CA VAL A 64 -9.64 -28.65 1.40
C VAL A 64 -10.34 -27.74 0.40
N LEU A 65 -9.66 -27.34 -0.67
CA LEU A 65 -10.25 -26.51 -1.73
C LEU A 65 -11.36 -27.25 -2.51
N ALA A 66 -11.31 -28.58 -2.57
CA ALA A 66 -12.40 -29.41 -3.11
C ALA A 66 -13.59 -29.58 -2.14
N GLY A 67 -13.58 -28.95 -0.97
CA GLY A 67 -14.68 -29.01 0.00
C GLY A 67 -14.50 -30.03 1.13
N ASN A 68 -13.37 -30.75 1.17
CA ASN A 68 -13.11 -31.74 2.22
C ASN A 68 -12.41 -31.10 3.43
N ALA A 69 -13.20 -30.71 4.44
CA ALA A 69 -12.70 -30.11 5.69
C ALA A 69 -11.87 -31.07 6.57
N GLY A 70 -11.85 -32.37 6.26
CA GLY A 70 -11.05 -33.40 6.92
C GLY A 70 -9.73 -33.74 6.22
N ALA A 71 -9.44 -33.15 5.06
CA ALA A 71 -8.29 -33.53 4.25
C ALA A 71 -6.97 -33.38 5.04
N GLY A 72 -6.17 -34.46 5.09
CA GLY A 72 -4.86 -34.46 5.77
C GLY A 72 -4.90 -34.40 7.30
N LEU A 73 -6.08 -34.63 7.91
CA LEU A 73 -6.25 -34.85 9.34
C LEU A 73 -6.31 -36.35 9.65
N THR A 74 -5.82 -36.75 10.83
CA THR A 74 -5.72 -38.16 11.23
C THR A 74 -6.97 -38.69 11.93
N SER A 75 -7.85 -37.81 12.41
CA SER A 75 -9.07 -38.23 13.13
C SER A 75 -10.19 -38.53 12.15
N SER A 76 -10.89 -39.65 12.31
CA SER A 76 -12.12 -39.93 11.56
C SER A 76 -13.32 -39.24 12.23
N GLY A 77 -14.32 -38.81 11.45
CA GLY A 77 -15.56 -38.22 11.98
C GLY A 77 -16.31 -37.36 10.96
N GLU A 78 -17.43 -36.80 11.41
CA GLU A 78 -18.21 -35.81 10.66
C GLU A 78 -17.47 -34.46 10.67
N TRP A 79 -17.31 -33.88 9.49
CA TRP A 79 -16.56 -32.64 9.28
C TRP A 79 -17.50 -31.51 8.93
N ALA A 80 -16.99 -30.27 8.97
CA ALA A 80 -17.76 -29.12 8.50
C ALA A 80 -18.28 -29.36 7.07
N SER A 81 -19.52 -28.92 6.82
CA SER A 81 -20.11 -29.03 5.48
C SER A 81 -19.30 -28.25 4.45
N PRO A 82 -19.26 -28.67 3.18
CA PRO A 82 -18.51 -27.97 2.13
C PRO A 82 -18.89 -26.48 2.03
N THR A 83 -20.18 -26.16 2.17
CA THR A 83 -20.66 -24.77 2.14
C THR A 83 -20.11 -23.95 3.30
N LEU A 84 -20.15 -24.49 4.53
CA LEU A 84 -19.63 -23.80 5.71
C LEU A 84 -18.11 -23.60 5.62
N LEU A 85 -17.40 -24.60 5.09
CA LEU A 85 -15.98 -24.50 4.80
C LEU A 85 -15.71 -23.37 3.80
N THR A 86 -16.40 -23.34 2.66
CA THR A 86 -16.22 -22.29 1.64
C THR A 86 -16.47 -20.89 2.21
N VAL A 87 -17.51 -20.71 3.03
CA VAL A 87 -17.81 -19.42 3.68
C VAL A 87 -16.64 -18.97 4.55
N TRP A 88 -16.11 -19.84 5.42
CA TRP A 88 -14.97 -19.49 6.27
C TRP A 88 -13.68 -19.26 5.47
N LEU A 89 -13.43 -20.04 4.43
CA LEU A 89 -12.28 -19.83 3.53
C LEU A 89 -12.36 -18.43 2.89
N VAL A 90 -13.50 -18.07 2.33
CA VAL A 90 -13.71 -16.75 1.71
C VAL A 90 -13.53 -15.63 2.73
N ILE A 91 -14.13 -15.74 3.92
CA ILE A 91 -13.99 -14.73 4.98
C ILE A 91 -12.52 -14.54 5.36
N VAL A 92 -11.80 -15.62 5.66
CA VAL A 92 -10.40 -15.55 6.11
C VAL A 92 -9.49 -15.00 5.02
N GLU A 93 -9.63 -15.47 3.78
CA GLU A 93 -8.83 -14.97 2.66
C GLU A 93 -9.11 -13.49 2.37
N LEU A 94 -10.37 -13.05 2.44
CA LEU A 94 -10.71 -11.63 2.29
C LEU A 94 -10.10 -10.77 3.40
N LEU A 95 -10.09 -11.27 4.65
CA LEU A 95 -9.45 -10.56 5.77
C LEU A 95 -7.93 -10.46 5.59
N ILE A 96 -7.27 -11.54 5.15
CA ILE A 96 -5.83 -11.54 4.85
C ILE A 96 -5.53 -10.58 3.69
N ALA A 97 -6.31 -10.63 2.61
CA ALA A 97 -6.16 -9.74 1.48
C ALA A 97 -6.33 -8.26 1.90
N ALA A 98 -7.36 -7.95 2.69
CA ALA A 98 -7.57 -6.61 3.22
C ALA A 98 -6.41 -6.15 4.11
N ALA A 99 -5.88 -7.04 4.96
CA ALA A 99 -4.73 -6.75 5.82
C ALA A 99 -3.45 -6.51 4.99
N LEU A 100 -3.22 -7.28 3.93
CA LEU A 100 -2.10 -7.08 3.00
C LEU A 100 -2.21 -5.73 2.28
N VAL A 101 -3.39 -5.39 1.75
CA VAL A 101 -3.64 -4.08 1.11
C VAL A 101 -3.40 -2.95 2.10
N ALA A 102 -3.89 -3.08 3.33
CA ALA A 102 -3.67 -2.09 4.39
C ALA A 102 -2.18 -1.95 4.73
N ALA A 103 -1.46 -3.06 4.88
CA ALA A 103 -0.03 -3.08 5.19
C ALA A 103 0.82 -2.47 4.06
N ILE A 104 0.52 -2.79 2.80
CA ILE A 104 1.17 -2.20 1.62
C ILE A 104 0.88 -0.71 1.57
N THR A 105 -0.38 -0.31 1.74
CA THR A 105 -0.78 1.12 1.73
C THR A 105 -0.07 1.89 2.84
N TRP A 106 -0.02 1.32 4.05
CA TRP A 106 0.69 1.91 5.18
C TRP A 106 2.19 2.01 4.91
N GLY A 107 2.81 0.95 4.38
CA GLY A 107 4.23 0.93 4.02
C GLY A 107 4.58 1.96 2.95
N MET A 108 3.76 2.09 1.91
CA MET A 108 3.90 3.10 0.87
C MET A 108 3.72 4.52 1.42
N ARG A 109 2.79 4.74 2.36
CA ARG A 109 2.66 6.04 3.04
C ARG A 109 3.84 6.33 3.97
N ARG A 110 4.39 5.31 4.62
CA ARG A 110 5.47 5.46 5.59
C ARG A 110 6.82 5.69 4.91
N TRP A 111 7.14 4.95 3.85
CA TRP A 111 8.45 4.89 3.19
C TRP A 111 8.42 5.07 1.67
N GLY A 112 7.26 5.17 1.05
CA GLY A 112 7.13 5.20 -0.41
C GLY A 112 7.74 6.44 -1.08
N PRO A 113 7.98 6.35 -2.40
CA PRO A 113 8.71 7.36 -3.18
C PRO A 113 8.03 8.74 -3.23
N GLN A 114 6.73 8.82 -2.89
CA GLN A 114 6.00 10.08 -2.76
C GLN A 114 6.37 10.88 -1.50
N ARG A 115 7.14 10.30 -0.57
CA ARG A 115 7.81 11.07 0.48
C ARG A 115 8.93 11.85 -0.17
N MET A 116 8.66 13.11 -0.55
CA MET A 116 9.70 14.07 -0.89
C MET A 116 10.61 14.30 0.33
N LYS A 117 11.57 13.41 0.55
CA LYS A 117 12.67 13.59 1.51
C LYS A 117 13.50 14.76 1.00
N GLY A 118 13.43 15.89 1.69
CA GLY A 118 14.14 17.13 1.31
C GLY A 118 13.24 18.37 1.19
N MET A 119 11.92 18.23 1.24
CA MET A 119 11.06 19.38 1.51
C MET A 119 11.24 19.77 2.97
N ALA A 120 11.74 20.98 3.23
CA ALA A 120 11.73 21.57 4.57
C ALA A 120 10.31 21.45 5.15
N SER A 121 10.17 21.09 6.44
CA SER A 121 8.86 21.10 7.07
C SER A 121 8.21 22.48 6.87
N ALA A 122 6.88 22.60 6.85
CA ALA A 122 6.24 23.90 6.64
C ALA A 122 6.79 24.99 7.59
N GLU A 123 7.16 24.60 8.80
CA GLU A 123 7.82 25.44 9.81
C GLU A 123 9.28 25.78 9.46
N GLN A 124 10.06 24.81 8.97
CA GLN A 124 11.43 25.06 8.50
C GLN A 124 11.43 25.92 7.22
N ALA A 125 10.47 25.72 6.32
CA ALA A 125 10.27 26.54 5.14
C ALA A 125 9.87 27.96 5.53
N GLU A 126 8.97 28.13 6.51
CA GLU A 126 8.60 29.43 7.06
C GLU A 126 9.79 30.12 7.74
N THR A 127 10.61 29.36 8.48
CA THR A 127 11.81 29.90 9.16
C THR A 127 12.91 30.30 8.18
N THR A 128 13.11 29.51 7.12
CA THR A 128 14.18 29.73 6.13
C THR A 128 13.80 30.80 5.11
N LEU A 129 12.54 30.82 4.66
CA LEU A 129 12.07 31.72 3.61
C LEU A 129 11.32 32.94 4.17
N GLY A 130 10.80 32.87 5.39
CA GLY A 130 10.01 33.96 5.98
C GLY A 130 8.76 34.29 5.16
N LEU A 131 8.08 33.28 4.60
CA LEU A 131 6.96 33.46 3.66
C LEU A 131 5.82 34.29 4.25
N THR A 132 5.53 34.14 5.54
CA THR A 132 4.52 34.96 6.23
C THR A 132 4.97 36.42 6.34
N ARG A 133 6.25 36.67 6.59
CA ARG A 133 6.81 38.02 6.58
C ARG A 133 6.77 38.63 5.18
N LEU A 134 7.19 37.89 4.16
CA LEU A 134 7.14 38.29 2.75
C LEU A 134 5.72 38.61 2.29
N ARG A 135 4.72 37.80 2.69
CA ARG A 135 3.31 38.08 2.41
C ARG A 135 2.82 39.36 3.07
N LYS A 136 3.25 39.65 4.31
CA LYS A 136 2.89 40.90 5.00
C LYS A 136 3.45 42.13 4.30
N VAL A 137 4.68 42.06 3.78
CA VAL A 137 5.33 43.18 3.08
C VAL A 137 5.13 43.14 1.55
N ARG A 138 4.22 42.31 1.03
CA ARG A 138 4.00 42.15 -0.43
C ARG A 138 3.70 43.46 -1.16
N ARG A 139 3.08 44.43 -0.49
CA ARG A 139 2.77 45.76 -1.04
C ARG A 139 4.02 46.63 -1.26
N ILE A 140 5.08 46.37 -0.50
CA ILE A 140 6.37 47.07 -0.62
C ILE A 140 7.23 46.41 -1.69
N ILE A 141 7.21 45.07 -1.76
CA ILE A 141 8.03 44.29 -2.70
C ILE A 141 7.43 44.30 -4.12
N ARG A 142 6.09 44.21 -4.22
CA ARG A 142 5.33 44.21 -5.48
C ARG A 142 4.23 45.27 -5.44
N PRO A 143 4.60 46.56 -5.40
CA PRO A 143 3.63 47.66 -5.43
C PRO A 143 2.86 47.70 -6.76
N ASP A 144 3.45 47.17 -7.83
CA ASP A 144 2.83 46.97 -9.15
C ASP A 144 1.59 46.07 -9.08
N LEU A 145 1.64 45.00 -8.26
CA LEU A 145 0.55 44.03 -8.14
C LEU A 145 -0.38 44.30 -6.94
N TYR A 146 0.09 44.97 -5.89
CA TYR A 146 -0.68 45.10 -4.64
C TYR A 146 -0.80 46.53 -4.13
N GLY A 147 -0.35 47.51 -4.90
CA GLY A 147 -0.45 48.93 -4.57
C GLY A 147 -1.90 49.44 -4.56
N PRO A 148 -2.14 50.64 -4.00
CA PRO A 148 -3.49 51.22 -3.83
C PRO A 148 -4.29 51.49 -5.11
N GLY A 149 -3.74 51.21 -6.29
CA GLY A 149 -4.42 51.35 -7.58
C GLY A 149 -4.54 50.04 -8.38
N HIS A 150 -4.24 48.88 -7.78
CA HIS A 150 -4.36 47.61 -8.48
C HIS A 150 -5.84 47.25 -8.70
N THR A 151 -6.34 47.57 -9.89
CA THR A 151 -7.57 47.00 -10.43
C THR A 151 -7.17 45.72 -11.18
N PRO A 152 -7.66 44.53 -10.80
CA PRO A 152 -7.33 43.30 -11.49
C PRO A 152 -7.88 43.40 -12.91
N THR A 153 -6.99 43.63 -13.87
CA THR A 153 -7.35 43.73 -15.29
C THR A 153 -7.60 42.30 -15.78
N HIS A 154 -8.88 41.94 -15.93
CA HIS A 154 -9.27 40.77 -16.72
C HIS A 154 -8.83 41.03 -18.16
N GLN A 155 -7.65 40.54 -18.54
CA GLN A 155 -7.10 40.70 -19.88
C GLN A 155 -7.89 39.80 -20.84
N HIS A 156 -8.92 40.38 -21.47
CA HIS A 156 -9.65 39.77 -22.57
C HIS A 156 -8.75 39.83 -23.82
N GLY A 157 -7.97 38.77 -24.04
CA GLY A 157 -7.13 38.61 -25.23
C GLY A 157 -7.97 38.21 -26.45
N GLY A 158 -8.79 39.14 -26.96
CA GLY A 158 -9.38 39.06 -28.30
C GLY A 158 -8.47 39.82 -29.27
N HIS A 159 -7.76 39.06 -30.10
CA HIS A 159 -6.79 39.58 -31.05
C HIS A 159 -7.52 40.01 -32.32
N ASP A 160 -7.98 41.27 -32.36
CA ASP A 160 -8.63 41.83 -33.53
C ASP A 160 -7.59 42.52 -34.41
N GLY A 161 -7.28 41.95 -35.57
CA GLY A 161 -6.60 42.72 -36.63
C GLY A 161 -5.80 41.91 -37.63
N TYR A 162 -6.44 41.53 -38.76
CA TYR A 162 -5.88 41.79 -40.10
C TYR A 162 -6.99 41.66 -41.17
N HIS A 163 -7.39 42.79 -41.76
CA HIS A 163 -8.14 42.84 -43.02
C HIS A 163 -7.27 43.60 -44.04
N PRO A 164 -6.72 42.92 -45.07
CA PRO A 164 -6.20 43.61 -46.23
C PRO A 164 -7.28 43.65 -47.32
N THR A 165 -7.65 44.87 -47.71
CA THR A 165 -8.35 45.16 -48.96
C THR A 165 -7.34 45.20 -50.11
N ALA A 166 -7.51 44.30 -51.08
CA ALA A 166 -7.33 44.48 -52.53
C ALA A 166 -7.30 43.12 -53.22
#